data_AF-A0A2T2T7U1-F1
#
_entry.id   AF-A0A2T2T7U1-F1
#
_cell.length_a   1.000
_cell.length_b   1.000
_cell.length_c   1.000
_cell.angle_alpha   90.00
_cell.angle_beta   90.00
_cell.angle_gamma   90.00
#
_symmetry.space_group_name_H-M   'P 1'
#
loop_
_entity.id
_entity.type
_entity.pdbx_description
1 polymer ?
#
loop_
_entity_poly.entity_id
_entity_poly.type
_entity_poly.pdbx_seq_one_letter_code
_entity_poly.pdbx_strand_id
1 'polypeptide(L)'
;MSERTTTLTKKDVSRRVAETMDAPIYKSKPWVSAVLEAMGEIMRNADPEVRIELRGFGVFEVKKTKAKPKARNPRTNETVFIPSRRKTHFKPSKRLKEALQVPLRELGYAIPEGSADAHLEDVPLDVVAADGTRLQQDGEALDGEAVAREAEEVAEPKRETQAA
;
A
#
# COMPACT_ATOMS: atom_id res chain seq x y z
N MET A 1 -11.45 27.77 -2.47
CA MET A 1 -12.53 26.80 -2.69
C MET A 1 -11.91 25.42 -2.52
N SER A 2 -12.42 24.59 -1.60
CA SER A 2 -11.84 23.24 -1.37
C SER A 2 -12.05 22.38 -2.62
N GLU A 3 -10.97 21.91 -3.23
CA GLU A 3 -11.02 21.01 -4.38
C GLU A 3 -11.76 19.73 -3.98
N ARG A 4 -12.87 19.43 -4.65
CA ARG A 4 -13.65 18.23 -4.36
C ARG A 4 -12.89 17.01 -4.88
N THR A 5 -12.67 16.03 -4.00
CA THR A 5 -12.10 14.73 -4.35
C THR A 5 -12.87 14.09 -5.52
N THR A 6 -12.15 13.63 -6.54
CA THR A 6 -12.75 12.91 -7.66
C THR A 6 -13.42 11.62 -7.19
N THR A 7 -14.71 11.48 -7.47
CA THR A 7 -15.47 10.27 -7.15
C THR A 7 -15.49 9.34 -8.36
N LEU A 8 -14.92 8.14 -8.21
CA LEU A 8 -15.00 7.07 -9.20
C LEU A 8 -16.15 6.12 -8.90
N THR A 9 -16.83 5.64 -9.94
CA THR A 9 -18.00 4.77 -9.83
C THR A 9 -17.73 3.36 -10.34
N LYS A 10 -18.69 2.45 -10.14
CA LYS A 10 -18.66 1.10 -10.74
C LYS A 10 -18.46 1.13 -12.26
N LYS A 11 -18.97 2.17 -12.95
CA LYS A 11 -18.79 2.33 -14.41
C LYS A 11 -17.31 2.54 -14.77
N ASP A 12 -16.58 3.29 -13.95
CA ASP A 12 -15.17 3.59 -14.19
C ASP A 12 -14.29 2.36 -13.94
N VAL A 13 -14.59 1.59 -12.88
CA VAL A 13 -13.97 0.28 -12.65
C VAL A 13 -14.24 -0.68 -13.81
N SER A 14 -15.49 -0.72 -14.31
CA SER A 14 -15.84 -1.58 -15.45
C SER A 14 -15.12 -1.20 -16.73
N ARG A 15 -14.88 0.11 -16.95
CA ARG A 15 -14.09 0.61 -18.07
C ARG A 15 -12.63 0.14 -17.97
N ARG A 16 -12.00 0.26 -16.79
CA ARG A 16 -10.63 -0.22 -16.57
C ARG A 16 -10.50 -1.74 -16.80
N VAL A 17 -11.48 -2.52 -16.35
CA VAL A 17 -11.51 -3.97 -16.60
C VAL A 17 -11.65 -4.27 -18.09
N ALA A 18 -12.51 -3.54 -18.80
CA ALA A 18 -12.68 -3.66 -20.25
C ALA A 18 -11.37 -3.41 -21.01
N GLU A 19 -10.65 -2.34 -20.67
CA GLU A 19 -9.34 -2.01 -21.25
C GLU A 19 -8.29 -3.08 -20.96
N THR A 20 -8.22 -3.57 -19.73
CA THR A 20 -7.23 -4.58 -19.32
C THR A 20 -7.46 -5.94 -20.00
N MET A 21 -8.72 -6.28 -20.22
CA MET A 21 -9.14 -7.57 -20.79
C MET A 21 -9.30 -7.54 -22.32
N ASP A 22 -9.02 -6.40 -22.96
CA ASP A 22 -9.33 -6.14 -24.38
C ASP A 22 -10.75 -6.59 -24.78
N ALA A 23 -11.73 -6.19 -23.95
CA ALA A 23 -13.11 -6.62 -24.08
C ALA A 23 -14.07 -5.42 -24.13
N PRO A 24 -15.16 -5.48 -24.90
CA PRO A 24 -16.16 -4.41 -24.90
C PRO A 24 -16.77 -4.18 -23.51
N ILE A 25 -17.01 -2.90 -23.16
CA ILE A 25 -17.51 -2.50 -21.83
C ILE A 25 -18.85 -3.15 -21.45
N TYR A 26 -19.72 -3.44 -22.42
CA TYR A 26 -21.01 -4.09 -22.16
C TYR A 26 -20.83 -5.53 -21.64
N LYS A 27 -19.72 -6.19 -22.00
CA LYS A 27 -19.36 -7.54 -21.53
C LYS A 27 -18.68 -7.49 -20.16
N SER A 28 -17.87 -6.47 -19.90
CA SER A 28 -17.13 -6.33 -18.63
C SER A 28 -17.99 -5.82 -17.46
N LYS A 29 -19.01 -5.00 -17.72
CA LYS A 29 -19.92 -4.48 -16.69
C LYS A 29 -20.61 -5.59 -15.87
N PRO A 30 -21.17 -6.65 -16.49
CA PRO A 30 -21.69 -7.81 -15.76
C PRO A 30 -20.64 -8.50 -14.89
N TRP A 31 -19.41 -8.69 -15.37
CA TRP A 31 -18.34 -9.35 -14.61
C TRP A 31 -18.03 -8.61 -13.31
N VAL A 32 -17.82 -7.29 -13.39
CA VAL A 32 -17.56 -6.47 -12.20
C VAL A 32 -18.74 -6.51 -11.24
N SER A 33 -19.97 -6.46 -11.77
CA SER A 33 -21.17 -6.53 -10.92
C SER A 33 -21.28 -7.89 -10.23
N ALA A 34 -20.99 -8.99 -10.92
CA ALA A 34 -21.03 -10.34 -10.36
C ALA A 34 -20.00 -10.54 -9.24
N VAL A 35 -18.77 -10.03 -9.40
CA VAL A 35 -17.74 -10.10 -8.36
C VAL A 35 -18.18 -9.33 -7.10
N LEU A 36 -18.67 -8.10 -7.28
CA LEU A 36 -19.13 -7.28 -6.15
C LEU A 36 -20.33 -7.89 -5.43
N GLU A 37 -21.27 -8.47 -6.20
CA GLU A 37 -22.44 -9.14 -5.63
C GLU A 37 -22.02 -10.39 -4.85
N ALA A 38 -21.19 -11.26 -5.44
CA ALA A 38 -20.70 -12.47 -4.78
C ALA A 38 -19.95 -12.15 -3.48
N MET A 39 -19.07 -11.13 -3.49
CA MET A 39 -18.41 -10.66 -2.27
C MET A 39 -19.42 -10.17 -1.23
N GLY A 40 -20.43 -9.42 -1.66
CA GLY A 40 -21.53 -8.93 -0.82
C GLY A 40 -22.32 -10.07 -0.18
N GLU A 41 -22.69 -11.08 -0.97
CA GLU A 41 -23.41 -12.28 -0.51
C GLU A 41 -22.62 -13.06 0.52
N ILE A 42 -21.34 -13.36 0.25
CA ILE A 42 -20.45 -14.05 1.19
C ILE A 42 -20.38 -13.29 2.53
N MET A 43 -20.25 -11.96 2.49
CA MET A 43 -20.21 -11.15 3.72
C MET A 43 -21.55 -11.08 4.46
N ARG A 44 -22.68 -10.98 3.74
CA ARG A 44 -24.02 -10.94 4.36
C ARG A 44 -24.34 -12.25 5.07
N ASN A 45 -24.04 -13.37 4.41
CA ASN A 45 -24.31 -14.74 4.85
C ASN A 45 -23.24 -15.28 5.82
N ALA A 46 -22.23 -14.49 6.17
CA ALA A 46 -21.22 -14.86 7.15
C ALA A 46 -21.85 -15.17 8.51
N ASP A 47 -21.64 -16.37 9.04
CA ASP A 47 -22.13 -16.77 10.36
C ASP A 47 -21.00 -17.28 11.27
N PRO A 48 -20.60 -16.54 12.32
CA PRO A 48 -20.82 -15.11 12.54
C PRO A 48 -19.82 -14.21 11.81
N GLU A 49 -18.74 -14.80 11.29
CA GLU A 49 -17.57 -14.10 10.75
C GLU A 49 -17.11 -14.78 9.44
N VAL A 50 -16.49 -14.01 8.55
CA VAL A 50 -15.88 -14.54 7.34
C VAL A 50 -14.65 -13.72 7.00
N ARG A 51 -13.68 -14.37 6.35
CA ARG A 51 -12.48 -13.72 5.82
C ARG A 51 -12.34 -14.07 4.34
N ILE A 52 -12.36 -13.04 3.49
CA ILE A 52 -12.14 -13.15 2.05
C ILE A 52 -10.77 -12.56 1.76
N GLU A 53 -9.83 -13.39 1.31
CA GLU A 53 -8.47 -12.97 0.98
C GLU A 53 -8.30 -12.87 -0.54
N LEU A 54 -7.99 -11.66 -1.03
CA LEU A 54 -7.65 -11.39 -2.42
C LEU A 54 -6.17 -11.05 -2.50
N ARG A 55 -5.33 -12.06 -2.77
CA ARG A 55 -3.86 -11.91 -2.81
C ARG A 55 -3.46 -10.78 -3.75
N GLY A 56 -2.47 -9.99 -3.32
CA GLY A 56 -2.03 -8.79 -4.03
C GLY A 56 -2.89 -7.55 -3.78
N PHE A 57 -4.17 -7.69 -3.43
CA PHE A 57 -5.06 -6.56 -3.16
C PHE A 57 -5.30 -6.32 -1.66
N GLY A 58 -5.76 -7.34 -0.93
CA GLY A 58 -6.04 -7.22 0.49
C GLY A 58 -7.01 -8.26 1.02
N VAL A 59 -7.51 -8.01 2.22
CA VAL A 59 -8.39 -8.92 2.96
C VAL A 59 -9.65 -8.19 3.38
N PHE A 60 -10.82 -8.76 3.09
CA PHE A 60 -12.10 -8.34 3.63
C PHE A 60 -12.50 -9.27 4.77
N GLU A 61 -12.87 -8.70 5.91
CA GLU A 61 -13.26 -9.45 7.10
C GLU A 61 -14.62 -8.96 7.61
N VAL A 62 -15.53 -9.89 7.90
CA VAL A 62 -16.71 -9.63 8.74
C VAL A 62 -16.38 -10.07 10.16
N LYS A 63 -16.49 -9.17 11.13
CA LYS A 63 -16.09 -9.39 12.53
C LYS A 63 -17.14 -8.93 13.51
N LYS A 64 -17.21 -9.58 14.67
CA LYS A 64 -18.02 -9.12 15.81
C LYS A 64 -17.42 -7.86 16.42
N THR A 65 -18.30 -6.94 16.83
CA THR A 65 -17.94 -5.74 17.60
C THR A 65 -18.58 -5.81 18.96
N LYS A 66 -17.85 -5.40 20.00
CA LYS A 66 -18.40 -5.24 21.34
C LYS A 66 -19.49 -4.14 21.34
N ALA A 67 -20.46 -4.29 22.23
CA ALA A 67 -21.42 -3.23 22.50
C ALA A 67 -20.70 -1.97 23.00
N LYS A 68 -21.21 -0.80 22.64
CA LYS A 68 -20.72 0.50 23.13
C LYS A 68 -21.83 1.12 23.98
N PRO A 69 -21.77 0.99 25.31
CA PRO A 69 -22.84 1.47 26.18
C PRO A 69 -22.88 2.98 26.34
N LYS A 70 -21.77 3.68 26.02
CA LYS A 70 -21.63 5.13 26.17
C LYS A 70 -21.26 5.81 24.84
N ALA A 71 -21.91 5.45 23.73
CA ALA A 71 -21.69 6.19 22.48
C ALA A 71 -22.35 7.56 22.58
N ARG A 72 -21.79 8.59 21.94
CA ARG A 72 -22.38 9.94 21.93
C ARG A 72 -22.93 10.27 20.56
N ASN A 73 -24.11 10.87 20.50
CA ASN A 73 -24.63 11.45 19.27
C ASN A 73 -23.85 12.75 18.95
N PRO A 74 -23.17 12.86 17.80
CA PRO A 74 -22.40 14.06 17.46
C PRO A 74 -23.25 15.34 17.37
N ARG A 75 -24.55 15.23 17.06
CA ARG A 75 -25.46 16.39 16.96
C ARG A 75 -26.03 16.84 18.30
N THR A 76 -26.36 15.92 19.21
CA THR A 76 -27.09 16.23 20.46
C THR A 76 -26.26 16.03 21.72
N ASN A 77 -25.09 15.39 21.61
CA ASN A 77 -24.19 15.02 22.71
C ASN A 77 -24.78 14.05 23.76
N GLU A 78 -25.98 13.51 23.49
CA GLU A 78 -26.64 12.52 24.34
C GLU A 78 -25.96 11.16 24.26
N THR A 79 -26.09 10.38 25.34
CA THR A 79 -25.54 9.04 25.41
C THR A 79 -26.51 8.03 24.79
N VAL A 80 -26.02 7.26 23.82
CA VAL A 80 -26.75 6.22 23.10
C VAL A 80 -26.07 4.87 23.32
N PHE A 81 -26.87 3.85 23.60
CA PHE A 81 -26.42 2.47 23.67
C PHE A 81 -26.34 1.86 22.25
N ILE A 82 -25.18 1.31 21.89
CA ILE A 82 -25.00 0.57 20.63
C ILE A 82 -24.76 -0.91 20.95
N PRO A 83 -25.65 -1.84 20.52
CA PRO A 83 -25.47 -3.26 20.78
C PRO A 83 -24.28 -3.85 20.02
N SER A 84 -23.83 -5.04 20.44
CA SER A 84 -22.85 -5.81 19.68
C SER A 84 -23.42 -6.21 18.32
N ARG A 85 -22.63 -6.04 17.26
CA ARG A 85 -23.04 -6.33 15.88
C ARG A 85 -21.86 -6.79 15.04
N ARG A 86 -22.12 -7.22 13.81
CA ARG A 86 -21.09 -7.48 12.81
C ARG A 86 -20.64 -6.17 12.15
N LYS A 87 -19.36 -6.04 11.82
CA LYS A 87 -18.80 -4.98 10.97
C LYS A 87 -17.92 -5.57 9.89
N THR A 88 -17.87 -4.91 8.74
CA THR A 88 -16.87 -5.18 7.71
C THR A 88 -15.58 -4.42 8.00
N HIS A 89 -14.46 -4.98 7.57
CA HIS A 89 -13.15 -4.37 7.65
C HIS A 89 -12.33 -4.76 6.42
N PHE A 90 -11.69 -3.78 5.76
CA PHE A 90 -10.75 -4.04 4.69
C PHE A 90 -9.32 -3.80 5.18
N LYS A 91 -8.43 -4.77 4.94
CA LYS A 91 -7.00 -4.67 5.20
C LYS A 91 -6.27 -4.65 3.86
N PRO A 92 -5.69 -3.52 3.43
CA PRO A 92 -4.93 -3.47 2.19
C PRO A 92 -3.68 -4.36 2.29
N SER A 93 -3.28 -4.93 1.15
CA SER A 93 -2.06 -5.72 1.03
C SER A 93 -0.81 -4.88 1.32
N LYS A 94 0.32 -5.54 1.61
CA LYS A 94 1.62 -4.88 1.79
C LYS A 94 1.97 -4.02 0.57
N ARG A 95 1.87 -4.60 -0.63
CA ARG A 95 2.12 -3.90 -1.90
C ARG A 95 1.28 -2.64 -2.08
N LEU A 96 -0.02 -2.70 -1.74
CA LEU A 96 -0.89 -1.53 -1.84
C LEU A 96 -0.54 -0.46 -0.80
N LYS A 97 -0.19 -0.85 0.43
CA LYS A 97 0.24 0.10 1.46
C LYS A 97 1.53 0.81 1.07
N GLU A 98 2.54 0.07 0.64
CA GLU A 98 3.83 0.63 0.24
C GLU A 98 3.69 1.63 -0.90
N ALA A 99 2.89 1.29 -1.91
CA ALA A 99 2.60 2.20 -3.03
C ALA A 99 1.90 3.51 -2.61
N LEU A 100 1.22 3.53 -1.45
CA LEU A 100 0.52 4.70 -0.92
C LEU A 100 1.30 5.43 0.19
N GLN A 101 2.40 4.86 0.67
CA GLN A 101 3.21 5.45 1.75
C GLN A 101 4.30 6.39 1.25
N VAL A 102 4.43 6.55 -0.07
CA VAL A 102 5.34 7.52 -0.68
C VAL A 102 4.95 8.93 -0.22
N PRO A 103 5.89 9.71 0.37
CA PRO A 103 5.62 11.06 0.82
C PRO A 103 5.02 11.94 -0.28
N LEU A 104 4.06 12.79 0.08
CA LEU A 104 3.38 13.67 -0.88
C LEU A 104 4.35 14.61 -1.62
N ARG A 105 5.42 15.03 -0.93
CA ARG A 105 6.50 15.84 -1.52
C ARG A 105 7.18 15.15 -2.69
N GLU A 106 7.47 13.85 -2.56
CA GLU A 106 8.12 13.06 -3.61
C GLU A 106 7.22 12.88 -4.84
N LEU A 107 5.90 12.91 -4.63
CA LEU A 107 4.91 12.82 -5.70
C LEU A 107 4.57 14.19 -6.31
N GLY A 108 5.18 15.28 -5.85
CA GLY A 108 4.91 16.64 -6.31
C GLY A 108 3.55 17.19 -5.87
N TYR A 109 2.91 16.59 -4.86
CA TYR A 109 1.66 17.10 -4.30
C TYR A 109 1.92 18.18 -3.25
N ALA A 110 1.00 19.13 -3.14
CA ALA A 110 1.02 20.13 -2.08
C ALA A 110 0.94 19.45 -0.70
N ILE A 111 1.80 19.88 0.22
CA ILE A 111 1.79 19.40 1.59
C ILE A 111 0.59 20.02 2.33
N PRO A 112 -0.25 19.22 3.01
CA PRO A 112 -1.38 19.74 3.76
C PRO A 112 -0.94 20.71 4.86
N GLU A 113 -1.70 21.77 5.08
CA GLU A 113 -1.45 22.73 6.15
C GLU A 113 -1.43 22.06 7.53
N GLY A 114 -0.45 22.40 8.37
CA GLY A 114 -0.24 21.78 9.68
C GLY A 114 0.49 20.43 9.66
N SER A 115 0.93 19.95 8.48
CA SER A 115 1.81 18.78 8.42
C SER A 115 3.18 19.13 8.97
N ALA A 116 3.77 18.22 9.76
CA ALA A 116 5.06 18.46 10.43
C ALA A 116 6.21 18.69 9.43
N ASP A 117 6.09 18.15 8.21
CA ASP A 117 7.04 18.28 7.12
C ASP A 117 6.81 19.51 6.23
N ALA A 118 5.83 20.37 6.55
CA ALA A 118 5.57 21.61 5.80
C ALA A 118 6.72 22.63 5.92
N HIS A 119 7.44 22.63 7.05
CA HIS A 119 8.56 23.55 7.33
C HIS A 119 9.94 23.01 6.93
N LEU A 120 10.01 21.77 6.43
CA LEU A 120 11.24 21.21 5.91
C LEU A 120 11.46 21.82 4.51
N GLU A 121 12.16 22.95 4.44
CA GLU A 121 12.65 23.50 3.18
C GLU A 121 13.80 22.63 2.68
N ASP A 122 13.66 22.09 1.46
CA ASP A 122 14.69 21.49 0.61
C ASP A 122 15.87 20.81 1.34
N VAL A 123 15.59 20.04 2.38
CA VAL A 123 16.57 19.12 2.93
C VAL A 123 16.66 18.01 1.90
N PRO A 124 17.81 17.83 1.20
CA PRO A 124 17.98 16.66 0.37
C PRO A 124 17.70 15.47 1.28
N LEU A 125 16.71 14.65 0.91
CA LEU A 125 16.45 13.42 1.64
C LEU A 125 17.73 12.60 1.53
N ASP A 126 18.52 12.58 2.61
CA ASP A 126 19.54 11.56 2.81
C ASP A 126 18.84 10.24 2.47
N VAL A 127 19.39 9.56 1.46
CA VAL A 127 18.81 8.35 0.86
C VAL A 127 18.83 7.27 1.94
N VAL A 128 17.80 7.21 2.77
CA VAL A 128 17.68 6.13 3.75
C VAL A 128 17.17 4.94 2.98
N ALA A 129 18.07 4.00 2.67
CA ALA A 129 17.67 2.69 2.19
C ALA A 129 16.69 2.08 3.20
N ALA A 130 15.74 1.27 2.71
CA ALA A 130 14.67 0.67 3.51
C ALA A 130 15.16 -0.21 4.69
N ASP A 131 16.47 -0.43 4.82
CA ASP A 131 17.15 -1.17 5.87
C ASP A 131 17.81 -0.29 6.95
N GLY A 132 17.74 1.05 6.85
CA GLY A 132 18.26 1.97 7.85
C GLY A 132 19.77 2.23 7.77
N THR A 133 20.44 1.83 6.69
CA THR A 133 21.88 2.08 6.51
C THR A 133 22.13 3.47 5.91
N ARG A 134 22.94 4.29 6.58
CA ARG A 134 23.31 5.65 6.14
C ARG A 134 24.40 5.57 5.08
N LEU A 135 24.12 5.99 3.84
CA LEU A 135 25.15 6.21 2.83
C LEU A 135 25.78 7.59 3.08
N GLN A 136 27.08 7.61 3.39
CA GLN A 136 27.85 8.85 3.47
C GLN A 136 28.01 9.42 2.06
N GLN A 137 27.61 10.67 1.87
CA GLN A 137 28.03 11.47 0.73
C GLN A 137 29.37 12.10 1.08
N ASP A 138 30.46 11.51 0.60
CA ASP A 138 31.75 12.20 0.58
C ASP A 138 31.88 12.95 -0.75
N GLY A 139 31.94 14.28 -0.66
CA GLY A 139 32.24 15.19 -1.77
C GLY A 139 33.66 15.77 -1.67
N GLU A 140 34.25 15.96 -2.86
CA GLU A 140 35.40 16.82 -3.25
C GLU A 140 36.80 16.54 -2.67
N ALA A 141 37.94 16.73 -3.35
CA ALA A 141 38.33 16.80 -4.77
C ALA A 141 39.88 16.81 -4.83
N LEU A 142 40.45 16.38 -5.96
CA LEU A 142 41.74 16.78 -6.57
C LEU A 142 43.12 16.29 -6.02
N ASP A 143 43.92 15.88 -7.02
CA ASP A 143 45.40 15.87 -7.17
C ASP A 143 46.23 14.68 -6.65
N GLY A 144 46.85 13.93 -7.58
CA GLY A 144 47.96 13.02 -7.27
C GLY A 144 48.26 11.95 -8.32
N GLU A 145 48.97 12.32 -9.38
CA GLU A 145 49.64 11.42 -10.31
C GLU A 145 50.68 10.53 -9.58
N ALA A 146 50.53 9.20 -9.64
CA ALA A 146 51.65 8.27 -9.47
C ALA A 146 51.34 6.87 -10.04
N VAL A 147 52.28 6.44 -10.87
CA VAL A 147 52.40 5.20 -11.63
C VAL A 147 52.71 3.99 -10.73
N ALA A 148 52.23 2.80 -11.13
CA ALA A 148 52.97 1.52 -11.20
C ALA A 148 52.30 0.26 -10.58
N ARG A 149 52.05 -0.72 -11.48
CA ARG A 149 52.45 -2.15 -11.46
C ARG A 149 51.80 -3.18 -10.51
N GLU A 150 51.39 -4.28 -11.16
CA GLU A 150 51.52 -5.73 -10.79
C GLU A 150 50.81 -6.21 -9.50
N ALA A 151 50.19 -7.39 -9.37
CA ALA A 151 50.11 -8.67 -10.08
C ALA A 151 48.72 -9.30 -9.74
N GLU A 152 47.99 -9.99 -10.62
CA GLU A 152 48.06 -11.42 -11.00
C GLU A 152 48.30 -12.44 -9.86
N GLU A 153 47.61 -13.60 -9.95
CA GLU A 153 47.51 -14.76 -9.02
C GLU A 153 46.40 -14.63 -7.94
N VAL A 154 45.42 -15.54 -7.80
CA VAL A 154 45.55 -17.00 -7.74
C VAL A 154 44.31 -17.76 -8.27
N ALA A 155 44.67 -18.84 -8.95
CA ALA A 155 43.99 -20.02 -9.46
C ALA A 155 42.78 -20.66 -8.74
N GLU A 156 42.10 -21.42 -9.61
CA GLU A 156 40.96 -22.33 -9.58
C GLU A 156 40.81 -23.40 -8.47
N PRO A 157 39.60 -24.02 -8.36
CA PRO A 157 39.22 -24.96 -7.30
C PRO A 157 39.60 -26.42 -7.61
N LYS A 158 40.01 -27.18 -6.58
CA LYS A 158 40.08 -28.65 -6.65
C LYS A 158 38.75 -29.30 -6.26
N ARG A 159 38.12 -29.93 -7.24
CA ARG A 159 37.25 -31.11 -7.06
C ARG A 159 38.13 -32.35 -6.94
N GLU A 160 37.79 -33.28 -6.05
CA GLU A 160 38.00 -34.73 -6.17
C GLU A 160 37.23 -35.44 -5.02
N THR A 161 36.15 -36.16 -5.35
CA THR A 161 35.99 -37.66 -5.38
C THR A 161 35.87 -38.30 -3.98
N GLN A 162 34.70 -38.82 -3.58
CA GLN A 162 34.08 -40.14 -3.83
C GLN A 162 34.80 -41.36 -3.20
N ALA A 163 33.97 -42.32 -2.78
CA ALA A 163 34.20 -43.63 -2.13
C ALA A 163 34.18 -43.59 -0.59
N ALA A 164 33.40 -44.40 0.14
CA ALA A 164 32.61 -45.59 -0.19
C ALA A 164 31.39 -45.70 0.75
#